data_AF-A0A250XSQ7-F1
#
_entry.id   AF-A0A250XSQ7-F1
#
_cell.length_a   1.000
_cell.length_b   1.000
_cell.length_c   1.000
_cell.angle_alpha   90.00
_cell.angle_beta   90.00
_cell.angle_gamma   90.00
#
_symmetry.space_group_name_H-M   'P 1'
#
loop_
_entity.id
_entity.type
_entity.pdbx_description
1 polymer ?
#
loop_
_entity_poly.entity_id
_entity_poly.type
_entity_poly.pdbx_seq_one_letter_code
_entity_poly.pdbx_strand_id
1 'polypeptide(L)'
;MLQKFKNHAGSVSRRSPGRSFTSPMSSKLLKNKISNNLETEIQISIRALVMRAAAAHSSLEQLTIQPVKEVSGHVKLPGSKSLSNRILLIAALSEGTTLVKNLLDSDDIRYMVEALKALGIKLEEKWDQGEMLVHGCGGKFPVEGAELNLGNAGTAMRPLTAAVAAAGRGK
;
A
#
# COMPACT_ATOMS: atom_id res chain seq x y z
N MET A 1 53.03 -26.95 -23.97
CA MET A 1 52.88 -25.52 -24.27
C MET A 1 51.57 -25.05 -23.64
N LEU A 2 51.53 -24.16 -22.63
CA LEU A 2 51.82 -22.71 -22.67
C LEU A 2 50.98 -22.00 -23.76
N GLN A 3 50.24 -20.90 -23.52
CA GLN A 3 50.39 -19.77 -22.59
C GLN A 3 48.99 -19.35 -22.04
N LYS A 4 48.71 -19.30 -20.72
CA LYS A 4 48.75 -18.11 -19.82
C LYS A 4 48.46 -16.73 -20.45
N PHE A 5 47.35 -16.11 -20.01
CA PHE A 5 47.22 -14.66 -19.86
C PHE A 5 46.91 -14.29 -18.40
N LYS A 6 47.48 -13.18 -17.92
CA LYS A 6 47.36 -12.63 -16.56
C LYS A 6 46.54 -11.33 -16.61
N ASN A 7 45.78 -11.04 -15.55
CA ASN A 7 45.48 -9.68 -15.07
C ASN A 7 45.31 -9.80 -13.53
N HIS A 8 46.29 -9.41 -12.71
CA HIS A 8 46.52 -8.07 -12.16
C HIS A 8 45.37 -7.53 -11.28
N ALA A 9 45.48 -7.78 -9.97
CA ALA A 9 44.77 -7.04 -8.93
C ALA A 9 45.57 -7.10 -7.60
N GLY A 10 45.61 -5.98 -6.87
CA GLY A 10 45.79 -5.93 -5.41
C GLY A 10 47.19 -6.21 -4.83
N SER A 11 47.87 -5.15 -4.38
CA SER A 11 49.08 -5.23 -3.56
C SER A 11 48.88 -4.62 -2.17
N VAL A 12 49.18 -5.40 -1.11
CA VAL A 12 49.56 -4.93 0.26
C VAL A 12 48.39 -4.28 1.06
N SER A 13 48.17 -4.50 2.38
CA SER A 13 49.08 -4.90 3.48
C SER A 13 48.43 -5.85 4.50
N ARG A 14 49.26 -6.38 5.42
CA ARG A 14 48.93 -7.36 6.47
C ARG A 14 48.47 -6.70 7.78
N ARG A 15 47.65 -7.40 8.58
CA ARG A 15 47.83 -7.62 10.05
C ARG A 15 46.99 -8.81 10.54
N SER A 16 47.37 -9.35 11.70
CA SER A 16 47.19 -10.77 12.08
C SER A 16 45.89 -11.11 12.85
N PRO A 17 45.45 -12.39 12.87
CA PRO A 17 44.32 -12.86 13.68
C PRO A 17 44.74 -13.31 15.08
N GLY A 18 43.85 -13.16 16.08
CA GLY A 18 44.18 -13.33 17.51
C GLY A 18 43.07 -13.89 18.40
N ARG A 19 42.67 -15.15 18.14
CA ARG A 19 42.05 -16.15 19.07
C ARG A 19 40.68 -15.85 19.74
N SER A 20 39.95 -16.95 19.91
CA SER A 20 38.60 -17.10 20.45
C SER A 20 38.58 -17.96 21.73
N PHE A 21 37.37 -18.30 22.23
CA PHE A 21 37.05 -19.22 23.37
C PHE A 21 37.23 -18.61 24.77
N THR A 22 36.35 -18.80 25.78
CA THR A 22 35.10 -19.59 25.95
C THR A 22 34.03 -18.81 26.78
N SER A 23 32.80 -19.35 26.90
CA SER A 23 31.87 -19.10 28.04
C SER A 23 31.71 -20.44 28.83
N PRO A 24 31.11 -20.52 30.06
CA PRO A 24 29.72 -20.10 30.33
C PRO A 24 29.33 -19.68 31.78
N MET A 25 28.06 -19.27 31.92
CA MET A 25 27.13 -19.41 33.08
C MET A 25 27.52 -19.12 34.56
N SER A 26 26.74 -18.18 35.11
CA SER A 26 25.88 -18.33 36.32
C SER A 26 26.52 -18.48 37.72
N SER A 27 26.22 -17.53 38.61
CA SER A 27 25.54 -17.83 39.88
C SER A 27 25.04 -16.56 40.61
N LYS A 28 24.00 -16.77 41.44
CA LYS A 28 23.36 -15.76 42.29
C LYS A 28 24.30 -15.30 43.40
N LEU A 29 24.23 -14.02 43.80
CA LEU A 29 24.49 -13.62 45.19
C LEU A 29 23.50 -12.54 45.63
N LEU A 30 23.03 -12.66 46.88
CA LEU A 30 21.96 -11.86 47.47
C LEU A 30 22.51 -10.62 48.20
N LYS A 31 21.73 -9.53 48.13
CA LYS A 31 21.36 -8.59 49.20
C LYS A 31 22.36 -8.34 50.36
N ASN A 32 22.83 -7.10 50.48
CA ASN A 32 22.51 -6.16 51.59
C ASN A 32 23.12 -4.77 51.28
N LYS A 33 22.38 -3.65 51.26
CA LYS A 33 21.95 -2.84 52.43
C LYS A 33 23.16 -2.48 53.32
N ILE A 34 23.79 -1.31 53.17
CA ILE A 34 23.54 -0.02 53.89
C ILE A 34 24.73 0.90 53.50
N SER A 35 24.68 2.24 53.27
CA SER A 35 23.62 3.27 53.45
C SER A 35 23.88 4.54 52.60
N ASN A 36 23.00 5.55 52.76
CA ASN A 36 23.21 7.01 52.66
C ASN A 36 23.50 7.68 51.29
N ASN A 37 22.47 8.40 50.84
CA ASN A 37 22.50 9.76 50.29
C ASN A 37 23.40 10.09 49.09
N LEU A 38 22.76 10.21 47.92
CA LEU A 38 22.80 11.41 47.09
C LEU A 38 21.58 11.38 46.14
N GLU A 39 20.70 12.36 46.26
CA GLU A 39 19.59 12.53 45.30
C GLU A 39 20.15 13.12 44.00
N THR A 40 20.04 12.35 42.92
CA THR A 40 20.31 12.87 41.56
C THR A 40 19.14 12.49 40.66
N GLU A 41 18.04 13.23 40.77
CA GLU A 41 16.87 13.04 39.91
C GLU A 41 17.19 13.54 38.50
N ILE A 42 17.48 12.62 37.58
CA ILE A 42 17.75 12.95 36.17
C ILE A 42 16.41 13.22 35.47
N GLN A 43 15.97 14.47 35.54
CA GLN A 43 14.77 14.98 34.84
C GLN A 43 14.99 15.03 33.31
N ILE A 44 14.61 13.95 32.61
CA ILE A 44 14.62 13.90 31.14
C ILE A 44 13.30 14.50 30.60
N SER A 45 13.29 15.80 30.32
CA SER A 45 12.13 16.47 29.71
C SER A 45 12.13 16.30 28.18
N ILE A 46 11.37 15.33 27.67
CA ILE A 46 11.08 15.23 26.23
C ILE A 46 9.93 16.17 25.88
N ARG A 47 10.25 17.41 25.47
CA ARG A 47 9.28 18.31 24.83
C ARG A 47 8.95 17.82 23.42
N ALA A 48 7.82 17.13 23.28
CA ALA A 48 7.21 16.90 21.97
C ALA A 48 6.72 18.23 21.39
N LEU A 49 7.51 18.85 20.51
CA LEU A 49 7.11 20.06 19.79
C LEU A 49 6.06 19.69 18.72
N VAL A 50 4.78 19.71 19.10
CA VAL A 50 3.68 19.62 18.14
C VAL A 50 3.61 20.94 17.37
N MET A 51 4.39 21.04 16.30
CA MET A 51 4.19 22.06 15.28
C MET A 51 2.80 21.86 14.67
N ARG A 52 1.86 22.77 15.00
CA ARG A 52 0.62 22.88 14.25
C ARG A 52 0.98 23.35 12.85
N ALA A 53 0.96 22.44 11.88
CA ALA A 53 0.84 22.83 10.49
C ALA A 53 -0.41 23.71 10.36
N ALA A 54 -0.24 24.92 9.82
CA ALA A 54 -1.35 25.82 9.55
C ALA A 54 -2.17 25.22 8.40
N ALA A 55 -3.13 24.37 8.76
CA ALA A 55 -4.01 23.72 7.80
C ALA A 55 -4.93 24.78 7.18
N ALA A 56 -4.60 25.22 5.97
CA ALA A 56 -5.58 25.72 5.03
C ALA A 56 -6.46 24.52 4.62
N HIS A 57 -7.47 24.23 5.44
CA HIS A 57 -8.53 23.28 5.15
C HIS A 57 -9.88 23.92 5.51
N SER A 58 -10.87 23.64 4.67
CA SER A 58 -12.26 24.03 4.88
C SER A 58 -12.76 23.58 6.25
N SER A 59 -13.74 24.31 6.76
CA SER A 59 -14.45 24.00 8.01
C SER A 59 -14.78 22.51 8.11
N LEU A 60 -14.30 21.85 9.17
CA LEU A 60 -14.57 20.44 9.42
C LEU A 60 -16.09 20.21 9.51
N GLU A 61 -16.66 19.53 8.52
CA GLU A 61 -18.03 19.04 8.62
C GLU A 61 -18.08 17.93 9.68
N GLN A 62 -18.72 18.23 10.80
CA GLN A 62 -18.85 17.32 11.93
C GLN A 62 -20.29 16.82 12.04
N LEU A 63 -20.49 15.51 11.83
CA LEU A 63 -21.77 14.84 12.10
C LEU A 63 -21.76 14.24 13.51
N THR A 64 -22.53 14.81 14.43
CA THR A 64 -22.74 14.25 15.77
C THR A 64 -24.01 13.39 15.79
N ILE A 65 -23.83 12.07 15.96
CA ILE A 65 -24.93 11.11 16.08
C ILE A 65 -25.38 11.05 17.53
N GLN A 66 -26.66 11.32 17.80
CA GLN A 66 -27.25 11.22 19.13
C GLN A 66 -27.61 9.75 19.47
N PRO A 67 -27.62 9.35 20.76
CA PRO A 67 -28.01 8.00 21.15
C PRO A 67 -29.45 7.67 20.74
N VAL A 68 -29.66 6.55 20.06
CA VAL A 68 -30.96 6.06 19.62
C VAL A 68 -31.31 4.77 20.37
N LYS A 69 -32.56 4.62 20.83
CA LYS A 69 -33.00 3.44 21.59
C LYS A 69 -33.26 2.21 20.71
N GLU A 70 -33.78 2.42 19.50
CA GLU A 70 -34.13 1.37 18.55
C GLU A 70 -34.08 1.94 17.12
N VAL A 71 -33.71 1.10 16.14
CA VAL A 71 -33.72 1.45 14.71
C VAL A 71 -34.34 0.27 13.95
N SER A 72 -35.40 0.54 13.18
CA SER A 72 -36.10 -0.46 12.36
C SER A 72 -36.45 0.10 10.98
N GLY A 73 -36.46 -0.77 9.97
CA GLY A 73 -36.71 -0.40 8.58
C GLY A 73 -35.92 -1.26 7.59
N HIS A 74 -36.07 -0.97 6.29
CA HIS A 74 -35.32 -1.62 5.21
C HIS A 74 -34.48 -0.58 4.46
N VAL A 75 -33.21 -0.93 4.19
CA VAL A 75 -32.27 -0.10 3.43
C VAL A 75 -31.81 -0.87 2.20
N LYS A 76 -31.88 -0.24 1.02
CA LYS A 76 -31.19 -0.72 -0.18
C LYS A 76 -29.72 -0.31 -0.08
N LEU A 77 -28.83 -1.28 0.09
CA LEU A 77 -27.38 -1.02 0.10
C LEU A 77 -26.89 -0.63 -1.30
N PRO A 78 -25.95 0.32 -1.42
CA PRO A 78 -25.29 0.63 -2.69
C PRO A 78 -24.35 -0.51 -3.13
N GLY A 79 -23.82 -0.41 -4.36
CA GLY A 79 -22.75 -1.29 -4.83
C GLY A 79 -21.54 -1.28 -3.89
N SER A 80 -20.85 -2.42 -3.75
CA SER A 80 -19.62 -2.49 -2.95
C SER A 80 -18.44 -1.92 -3.72
N LYS A 81 -17.70 -0.98 -3.11
CA LYS A 81 -16.46 -0.38 -3.66
C LYS A 81 -15.42 -1.44 -4.03
N SER A 82 -15.18 -2.40 -3.14
CA SER A 82 -14.16 -3.44 -3.35
C SER A 82 -14.58 -4.50 -4.37
N LEU A 83 -15.88 -4.80 -4.48
CA LEU A 83 -16.39 -5.67 -5.55
C LEU A 83 -16.37 -4.97 -6.90
N SER A 84 -16.79 -3.70 -6.96
CA SER A 84 -16.78 -2.88 -8.18
C SER A 84 -15.37 -2.84 -8.80
N ASN A 85 -14.34 -2.53 -8.00
CA ASN A 85 -12.95 -2.53 -8.46
C ASN A 85 -12.46 -3.90 -8.94
N ARG A 86 -12.83 -5.00 -8.26
CA ARG A 86 -12.44 -6.36 -8.68
C ARG A 86 -13.14 -6.79 -9.97
N ILE A 87 -14.43 -6.51 -10.09
CA ILE A 87 -15.24 -6.89 -11.24
C ILE A 87 -14.80 -6.13 -12.48
N LEU A 88 -14.56 -4.81 -12.40
CA LEU A 88 -14.02 -4.02 -13.51
C LEU A 88 -12.69 -4.57 -14.01
N LEU A 89 -11.76 -4.90 -13.09
CA LEU A 89 -10.46 -5.45 -13.47
C LEU A 89 -10.56 -6.84 -14.11
N ILE A 90 -11.37 -7.74 -13.54
CA ILE A 90 -11.58 -9.09 -14.09
C ILE A 90 -12.27 -9.01 -15.46
N ALA A 91 -13.27 -8.14 -15.61
CA ALA A 91 -13.94 -7.89 -16.89
C ALA A 91 -12.97 -7.33 -17.94
N ALA A 92 -12.10 -6.39 -17.57
CA ALA A 92 -11.08 -5.85 -18.46
C ALA A 92 -10.04 -6.91 -18.89
N LEU A 93 -9.69 -7.84 -18.02
CA LEU A 93 -8.77 -8.95 -18.32
C LEU A 93 -9.42 -10.11 -19.08
N SER A 94 -10.76 -10.21 -19.09
CA SER A 94 -11.50 -11.28 -19.76
C SER A 94 -11.43 -11.19 -21.29
N GLU A 95 -11.92 -12.22 -21.98
CA GLU A 95 -12.15 -12.18 -23.43
C GLU A 95 -13.60 -11.77 -23.73
N GLY A 96 -13.81 -10.98 -24.78
CA GLY A 96 -15.15 -10.56 -25.22
C GLY A 96 -15.68 -9.34 -24.48
N THR A 97 -16.99 -9.32 -24.19
CA THR A 97 -17.67 -8.13 -23.66
C THR A 97 -18.51 -8.49 -22.42
N THR A 98 -18.27 -7.80 -21.32
CA THR A 98 -18.94 -8.03 -20.02
C THR A 98 -19.81 -6.82 -19.65
N LEU A 99 -21.07 -7.06 -19.32
CA LEU A 99 -21.96 -6.05 -18.73
C LEU A 99 -21.89 -6.12 -17.21
N VAL A 100 -21.30 -5.10 -16.59
CA VAL A 100 -21.27 -4.91 -15.13
C VAL A 100 -22.51 -4.12 -14.71
N LYS A 101 -23.16 -4.53 -13.61
CA LYS A 101 -24.38 -3.92 -13.07
C LYS A 101 -24.23 -3.63 -11.57
N ASN A 102 -25.03 -2.68 -11.06
CA ASN A 102 -24.99 -2.21 -9.67
C ASN A 102 -23.56 -1.76 -9.27
N LEU A 103 -22.87 -1.12 -10.20
CA LEU A 103 -21.55 -0.55 -9.99
C LEU A 103 -21.68 0.66 -9.05
N LEU A 104 -20.76 0.79 -8.08
CA LEU A 104 -20.74 1.94 -7.20
C LEU A 104 -20.20 3.16 -7.97
N ASP A 105 -20.99 4.23 -8.07
CA ASP A 105 -20.44 5.54 -8.43
C ASP A 105 -19.71 6.15 -7.21
N SER A 106 -18.39 6.18 -7.28
CA SER A 106 -17.52 6.85 -6.30
C SER A 106 -16.15 7.10 -6.91
N ASP A 107 -15.40 8.04 -6.34
CA ASP A 107 -14.08 8.45 -6.83
C ASP A 107 -13.14 7.26 -7.06
N ASP A 108 -13.05 6.30 -6.13
CA ASP A 108 -12.24 5.08 -6.29
C ASP A 108 -12.53 4.31 -7.59
N ILE A 109 -13.80 4.26 -8.00
CA ILE A 109 -14.24 3.53 -9.19
C ILE A 109 -14.02 4.37 -10.44
N ARG A 110 -14.23 5.68 -10.37
CA ARG A 110 -13.89 6.62 -11.46
C ARG A 110 -12.39 6.60 -11.76
N TYR A 111 -11.53 6.61 -10.74
CA TYR A 111 -10.08 6.43 -10.90
C TYR A 111 -9.71 5.08 -11.53
N MET A 112 -10.38 3.98 -11.14
CA MET A 112 -10.18 2.68 -11.79
C MET A 112 -10.60 2.71 -13.27
N VAL A 113 -11.73 3.33 -13.60
CA VAL A 113 -12.24 3.48 -14.97
C VAL A 113 -11.26 4.26 -15.85
N GLU A 114 -10.77 5.41 -15.37
CA GLU A 114 -9.77 6.20 -16.10
C GLU A 114 -8.44 5.45 -16.28
N ALA A 115 -7.97 4.71 -15.27
CA ALA A 115 -6.76 3.90 -15.41
C ALA A 115 -6.94 2.74 -16.41
N LEU A 116 -8.12 2.12 -16.48
CA LEU A 116 -8.42 1.10 -17.49
C LEU A 116 -8.51 1.70 -18.90
N LYS A 117 -9.09 2.91 -19.07
CA LYS A 117 -9.05 3.65 -20.35
C LYS A 117 -7.62 3.97 -20.78
N ALA A 118 -6.77 4.44 -19.85
CA ALA A 118 -5.36 4.74 -20.11
C ALA A 118 -4.56 3.49 -20.54
N LEU A 119 -4.93 2.31 -20.04
CA LEU A 119 -4.39 1.02 -20.48
C LEU A 119 -4.96 0.53 -21.83
N GLY A 120 -5.86 1.29 -22.46
CA GLY A 120 -6.46 1.00 -23.77
C GLY A 120 -7.74 0.16 -23.72
N ILE A 121 -8.34 -0.05 -22.54
CA ILE A 121 -9.60 -0.81 -22.41
C ILE A 121 -10.78 0.07 -22.86
N LYS A 122 -11.56 -0.42 -23.81
CA LYS A 122 -12.81 0.25 -24.20
C LYS A 122 -13.89 0.00 -23.15
N LEU A 123 -14.45 1.08 -22.62
CA LEU A 123 -15.54 1.10 -21.65
C LEU A 123 -16.71 1.92 -22.20
N GLU A 124 -17.94 1.48 -21.94
CA GLU A 124 -19.16 2.25 -22.23
C GLU A 124 -19.90 2.47 -20.91
N GLU A 125 -19.90 3.72 -20.45
CA GLU A 125 -20.35 4.11 -19.12
C GLU A 125 -21.84 4.48 -19.10
N LYS A 126 -22.59 3.90 -18.16
CA LYS A 126 -24.00 4.23 -17.89
C LYS A 126 -24.19 4.46 -16.39
N TRP A 127 -23.54 5.50 -15.88
CA TRP A 127 -23.52 5.85 -14.45
C TRP A 127 -24.92 6.09 -13.88
N ASP A 128 -25.83 6.64 -14.67
CA ASP A 128 -27.25 6.83 -14.36
C ASP A 128 -27.99 5.51 -14.07
N GLN A 129 -27.55 4.41 -14.69
CA GLN A 129 -28.11 3.07 -14.51
C GLN A 129 -27.28 2.22 -13.52
N GLY A 130 -26.11 2.72 -13.08
CA GLY A 130 -25.12 1.92 -12.36
C GLY A 130 -24.60 0.73 -13.19
N GLU A 131 -24.56 0.88 -14.52
CA GLU A 131 -24.11 -0.14 -15.46
C GLU A 131 -22.85 0.30 -16.22
N MET A 132 -22.04 -0.67 -16.65
CA MET A 132 -20.88 -0.43 -17.50
C MET A 132 -20.62 -1.61 -18.42
N LEU A 133 -20.45 -1.35 -19.72
CA LEU A 133 -20.02 -2.36 -20.67
C LEU A 133 -18.50 -2.32 -20.80
N VAL A 134 -17.85 -3.45 -20.52
CA VAL A 134 -16.39 -3.60 -20.52
C VAL A 134 -15.99 -4.51 -21.67
N HIS A 135 -15.16 -4.01 -22.59
CA HIS A 135 -14.59 -4.80 -23.67
C HIS A 135 -13.22 -5.33 -23.23
N GLY A 136 -13.16 -6.62 -22.92
CA GLY A 136 -11.99 -7.27 -22.33
C GLY A 136 -10.85 -7.51 -23.33
N CYS A 137 -9.62 -7.48 -22.83
CA CYS A 137 -8.38 -7.55 -23.63
C CYS A 137 -7.70 -8.94 -23.67
N GLY A 138 -8.31 -9.99 -23.13
CA GLY A 138 -7.71 -11.33 -23.09
C GLY A 138 -6.39 -11.37 -22.32
N GLY A 139 -6.32 -10.63 -21.20
CA GLY A 139 -5.15 -10.57 -20.32
C GLY A 139 -3.96 -9.74 -20.83
N LYS A 140 -4.07 -9.05 -21.98
CA LYS A 140 -3.00 -8.23 -22.56
C LYS A 140 -3.47 -6.80 -22.77
N PHE A 141 -3.05 -5.88 -21.90
CA PHE A 141 -3.38 -4.47 -22.03
C PHE A 141 -2.87 -3.89 -23.38
N PRO A 142 -3.72 -3.21 -24.16
CA PRO A 142 -3.31 -2.64 -25.46
C PRO A 142 -2.24 -1.55 -25.40
N VAL A 143 -2.10 -0.83 -24.28
CA VAL A 143 -1.14 0.27 -24.11
C VAL A 143 0.00 -0.13 -23.17
N GLU A 144 1.23 0.23 -23.55
CA GLU A 144 2.45 0.10 -22.75
C GLU A 144 2.90 1.48 -22.25
N GLY A 145 3.58 1.55 -21.09
CA GLY A 145 4.13 2.80 -20.55
C GLY A 145 3.10 3.85 -20.10
N ALA A 146 1.85 3.46 -19.84
CA ALA A 146 0.81 4.38 -19.38
C ALA A 146 1.04 4.89 -17.95
N GLU A 147 0.97 6.21 -17.74
CA GLU A 147 0.95 6.81 -16.41
C GLU A 147 -0.46 6.73 -15.81
N LEU A 148 -0.60 6.07 -14.66
CA LEU A 148 -1.90 5.77 -14.05
C LEU A 148 -2.11 6.57 -12.75
N ASN A 149 -2.93 7.62 -12.81
CA ASN A 149 -3.38 8.32 -11.61
C ASN A 149 -4.57 7.60 -10.97
N LEU A 150 -4.36 7.07 -9.76
CA LEU A 150 -5.40 6.40 -8.97
C LEU A 150 -5.83 7.21 -7.73
N GLY A 151 -5.31 8.42 -7.55
CA GLY A 151 -5.54 9.22 -6.35
C GLY A 151 -5.30 8.41 -5.05
N ASN A 152 -6.26 8.50 -4.13
CA ASN A 152 -6.25 7.73 -2.88
C ASN A 152 -7.00 6.38 -2.98
N ALA A 153 -7.26 5.86 -4.19
CA ALA A 153 -8.00 4.61 -4.43
C ALA A 153 -7.18 3.36 -4.10
N GLY A 154 -6.74 3.20 -2.85
CA GLY A 154 -5.90 2.10 -2.38
C GLY A 154 -6.55 0.71 -2.48
N THR A 155 -7.84 0.63 -2.85
CA THR A 155 -8.55 -0.62 -3.21
C THR A 155 -8.45 -0.96 -4.69
N ALA A 156 -8.20 0.02 -5.57
CA ALA A 156 -7.93 -0.16 -6.99
C ALA A 156 -6.43 -0.40 -7.28
N MET A 157 -5.56 0.37 -6.62
CA MET A 157 -4.10 0.34 -6.84
C MET A 157 -3.50 -1.06 -6.70
N ARG A 158 -3.70 -1.70 -5.54
CA ARG A 158 -3.12 -3.03 -5.25
C ARG A 158 -3.43 -4.10 -6.31
N PRO A 159 -4.71 -4.35 -6.68
CA PRO A 159 -5.00 -5.34 -7.72
C PRO A 159 -4.60 -4.89 -9.12
N LEU A 160 -4.70 -3.60 -9.47
CA LEU A 160 -4.31 -3.11 -10.80
C LEU A 160 -2.79 -3.23 -11.02
N THR A 161 -1.97 -2.84 -10.04
CA THR A 161 -0.51 -3.04 -10.09
C THR A 161 -0.14 -4.52 -10.29
N ALA A 162 -0.82 -5.43 -9.58
CA ALA A 162 -0.59 -6.87 -9.74
C ALA A 162 -0.96 -7.37 -11.15
N ALA A 163 -2.09 -6.91 -11.72
CA ALA A 163 -2.51 -7.27 -13.07
C ALA A 163 -1.58 -6.73 -14.15
N VAL A 164 -1.17 -5.46 -14.08
CA VAL A 164 -0.25 -4.83 -15.04
C VAL A 164 1.14 -5.49 -15.00
N ALA A 165 1.63 -5.84 -13.80
CA ALA A 165 2.87 -6.60 -13.64
C ALA A 165 2.76 -8.01 -14.23
N ALA A 166 1.66 -8.72 -13.97
CA ALA A 166 1.42 -10.07 -14.50
C ALA A 166 1.24 -10.11 -16.03
N ALA A 167 0.67 -9.05 -16.63
CA ALA A 167 0.55 -8.89 -18.07
C ALA A 167 1.91 -8.62 -18.77
N GLY A 168 2.98 -8.40 -18.01
CA GLY A 168 4.37 -8.42 -18.50
C GLY A 168 4.83 -7.18 -19.27
N ARG A 169 4.01 -6.12 -19.36
CA ARG A 169 4.32 -4.91 -20.15
C ARG A 169 4.23 -3.58 -19.39
N GLY A 170 4.09 -3.63 -18.06
CA GLY A 170 4.29 -2.45 -17.21
C GLY A 170 5.78 -2.15 -17.03
N LYS A 171 6.32 -1.22 -17.82
CA LYS A 171 7.65 -0.61 -17.66
C LYS A 171 7.56 0.89 -17.92
#